data_AF-A0A432WQX2-F1
#
_entry.id   AF-A0A432WQX2-F1
#
_cell.length_a   1.000
_cell.length_b   1.000
_cell.length_c   1.000
_cell.angle_alpha   90.00
_cell.angle_beta   90.00
_cell.angle_gamma   90.00
#
_symmetry.space_group_name_H-M   'P 1'
#
loop_
_entity.id
_entity.type
_entity.pdbx_description
1 polymer ?
#
loop_
_entity_poly.entity_id
_entity_poly.type
_entity_poly.pdbx_seq_one_letter_code
_entity_poly.pdbx_strand_id
1 'polypeptide(L)'
;MSNWNPDSQITSLRFNAILVGAAAIYFCVHIVHKMLATMSPEHWFITSNWLHIFSFIWAVMYLGIAVRWSWINKKTNGCWREMLGLYKDEFTLQAYRKACVFSLSVVIAAQMFGLILGAYSRGSLLDEALSLGIVSMIFLTLTGFAFSLSIWWQLRESDNE
;
A
#
# COMPACT_ATOMS: atom_id res chain seq x y z
N MET A 1 -16.76 28.28 -1.12
CA MET A 1 -15.94 27.04 -1.04
C MET A 1 -14.83 27.17 -2.08
N SER A 2 -13.55 27.18 -1.70
CA SER A 2 -12.47 27.39 -2.68
C SER A 2 -12.44 26.25 -3.70
N ASN A 3 -12.44 26.60 -4.98
CA ASN A 3 -12.26 25.65 -6.08
C ASN A 3 -10.90 24.98 -5.91
N TRP A 4 -10.89 23.66 -5.77
CA TRP A 4 -9.67 22.89 -5.64
C TRP A 4 -9.04 22.75 -7.02
N ASN A 5 -7.83 23.30 -7.20
CA ASN A 5 -7.15 23.29 -8.50
C ASN A 5 -6.95 21.84 -9.00
N PRO A 6 -7.35 21.49 -10.24
CA PRO A 6 -7.12 20.18 -10.84
C PRO A 6 -5.69 19.64 -10.69
N ASP A 7 -4.68 20.48 -10.93
CA ASP A 7 -3.27 20.08 -10.83
C ASP A 7 -2.88 19.64 -9.40
N SER A 8 -3.48 20.29 -8.39
CA SER A 8 -3.27 19.93 -7.00
C SER A 8 -3.94 18.61 -6.65
N GLN A 9 -5.02 18.23 -7.32
CA GLN A 9 -5.69 16.93 -7.14
C GLN A 9 -4.85 15.80 -7.72
N ILE A 10 -4.32 15.98 -8.92
CA ILE A 10 -3.43 15.02 -9.59
C ILE A 10 -2.15 14.82 -8.76
N THR A 11 -1.54 15.90 -8.28
CA THR A 11 -0.34 15.83 -7.45
C THR A 11 -0.60 15.09 -6.13
N SER A 12 -1.75 15.33 -5.50
CA SER A 12 -2.19 14.59 -4.31
C SER A 12 -2.41 13.10 -4.61
N LEU A 13 -3.01 12.76 -5.76
CA LEU A 13 -3.23 11.38 -6.19
C LEU A 13 -1.90 10.63 -6.40
N ARG A 14 -0.93 11.26 -7.07
CA ARG A 14 0.44 10.73 -7.24
C ARG A 14 1.11 10.46 -5.91
N PHE A 15 1.03 11.42 -4.99
CA PHE A 15 1.60 11.28 -3.65
C PHE A 15 0.96 10.14 -2.86
N ASN A 16 -0.38 10.00 -2.93
CA ASN A 16 -1.10 8.93 -2.27
C ASN A 16 -0.69 7.55 -2.83
N ALA A 17 -0.56 7.43 -4.16
CA ALA A 17 -0.06 6.21 -4.79
C ALA A 17 1.36 5.85 -4.31
N ILE A 18 2.26 6.83 -4.18
CA ILE A 18 3.62 6.60 -3.66
C ILE A 18 3.56 6.13 -2.19
N LEU A 19 2.79 6.80 -1.33
CA LEU A 19 2.68 6.43 0.08
C LEU A 19 2.12 5.03 0.28
N VAL A 20 1.06 4.68 -0.46
CA VAL A 20 0.43 3.36 -0.40
C VAL A 20 1.38 2.29 -0.95
N GLY A 21 2.08 2.57 -2.05
CA GLY A 21 3.10 1.66 -2.60
C GLY A 21 4.29 1.45 -1.65
N ALA A 22 4.76 2.52 -1.01
CA ALA A 22 5.80 2.44 0.02
C ALA A 22 5.33 1.58 1.20
N ALA A 23 4.12 1.80 1.71
CA ALA A 23 3.55 0.98 2.78
C ALA A 23 3.44 -0.51 2.37
N ALA A 24 3.10 -0.81 1.11
CA ALA A 24 3.10 -2.17 0.60
C ALA A 24 4.48 -2.84 0.66
N ILE A 25 5.55 -2.10 0.32
CA ILE A 25 6.95 -2.56 0.45
C ILE A 25 7.28 -2.85 1.91
N TYR A 26 6.91 -1.96 2.84
CA TYR A 26 7.13 -2.16 4.26
C TYR A 26 6.51 -3.46 4.78
N PHE A 27 5.26 -3.74 4.39
CA PHE A 27 4.59 -5.00 4.73
C PHE A 27 5.24 -6.20 4.04
N CYS A 28 5.71 -6.05 2.80
CA CYS A 28 6.43 -7.09 2.07
C CYS A 28 7.69 -7.55 2.83
N VAL A 29 8.50 -6.60 3.31
CA VAL A 29 9.70 -6.90 4.11
C VAL A 29 9.34 -7.65 5.40
N HIS A 30 8.23 -7.27 6.06
CA HIS A 30 7.75 -7.95 7.26
C HIS A 30 7.24 -9.37 6.99
N ILE A 31 6.59 -9.59 5.84
CA ILE A 31 6.15 -10.93 5.41
C ILE A 31 7.37 -11.83 5.21
N VAL A 32 8.37 -11.36 4.46
CA VAL A 32 9.61 -12.10 4.21
C VAL A 32 10.31 -12.44 5.52
N HIS A 33 10.44 -11.46 6.43
CA HIS A 33 11.05 -11.70 7.74
C HIS A 33 10.27 -12.75 8.55
N LYS A 34 8.94 -12.67 8.60
CA LYS A 34 8.13 -13.65 9.35
C LYS A 34 8.19 -15.05 8.73
N MET A 35 8.13 -15.16 7.40
CA MET A 35 8.27 -16.45 6.70
C MET A 35 9.66 -17.06 6.90
N LEU A 36 10.71 -16.24 6.83
CA LEU A 36 12.07 -16.71 7.03
C LEU A 36 12.33 -17.11 8.49
N ALA A 37 11.73 -16.40 9.46
CA ALA A 37 11.80 -16.78 10.88
C ALA A 37 11.15 -18.15 11.15
N THR A 38 10.10 -18.53 10.40
CA THR A 38 9.48 -19.86 10.52
C THR A 38 10.29 -20.97 9.83
N MET A 39 10.98 -20.66 8.73
CA MET A 39 11.69 -21.66 7.92
C MET A 39 13.16 -21.85 8.32
N SER A 40 13.84 -20.78 8.74
CA SER A 40 15.26 -20.77 9.09
C SER A 40 15.57 -19.76 10.20
N PRO A 41 15.25 -20.08 11.48
CA PRO A 41 15.36 -19.16 12.61
C PRO A 41 16.77 -18.62 12.85
N GLU A 42 17.80 -19.39 12.49
CA GLU A 42 19.20 -19.03 12.71
C GLU A 42 19.80 -18.13 11.62
N HIS A 43 19.03 -17.81 10.57
CA HIS A 43 19.52 -16.96 9.49
C HIS A 43 19.86 -15.55 10.02
N TRP A 44 20.97 -14.97 9.55
CA TRP A 44 21.47 -13.64 9.99
C TRP A 44 20.42 -12.53 9.87
N PHE A 45 19.51 -12.68 8.90
CA PHE A 45 18.38 -11.78 8.65
C PHE A 45 17.30 -11.81 9.74
N ILE A 46 17.26 -12.85 10.58
CA ILE A 46 16.32 -12.99 11.70
C ILE A 46 16.99 -12.67 13.03
N THR A 47 18.23 -13.12 13.22
CA THR A 47 18.97 -12.96 14.47
C THR A 47 19.47 -11.53 14.71
N SER A 48 19.48 -10.69 13.68
CA SER A 48 19.84 -9.29 13.79
C SER A 48 18.62 -8.40 14.09
N ASN A 49 18.77 -7.46 15.03
CA ASN A 49 17.72 -6.48 15.40
C ASN A 49 17.44 -5.42 14.31
N TRP A 50 17.97 -5.58 13.10
CA TRP A 50 17.85 -4.61 12.01
C TRP A 50 16.38 -4.34 11.63
N LEU A 51 15.46 -5.30 11.77
CA LEU A 51 14.05 -5.10 11.44
C LEU A 51 13.39 -4.06 12.36
N HIS A 52 13.74 -4.03 13.65
CA HIS A 52 13.26 -3.01 14.58
C HIS A 52 13.78 -1.62 14.19
N ILE A 53 15.06 -1.54 13.84
CA ILE A 53 15.70 -0.30 13.39
C ILE A 53 15.07 0.18 12.06
N PHE A 54 14.89 -0.73 11.10
CA PHE A 54 14.21 -0.48 9.84
C PHE A 54 12.79 0.03 10.07
N SER A 55 12.03 -0.60 10.96
CA SER A 55 10.65 -0.19 11.25
C SER A 55 10.58 1.18 11.89
N PHE A 56 11.51 1.49 12.79
CA PHE A 56 11.62 2.82 13.38
C PHE A 56 11.98 3.88 12.34
N ILE A 57 13.02 3.64 11.53
CA ILE A 57 13.43 4.55 10.44
C ILE A 57 12.27 4.76 9.47
N TRP A 58 11.58 3.69 9.09
CA TRP A 58 10.43 3.74 8.20
C TRP A 58 9.29 4.58 8.79
N ALA A 59 8.95 4.38 10.07
CA ALA A 59 7.92 5.15 10.76
C ALA A 59 8.28 6.64 10.82
N VAL A 60 9.53 6.98 11.17
CA VAL A 60 10.01 8.37 11.21
C VAL A 60 9.98 9.00 9.82
N MET A 61 10.42 8.26 8.79
CA MET A 61 10.38 8.74 7.40
C MET A 61 8.94 8.96 6.93
N TYR A 62 8.04 8.02 7.19
CA TYR A 62 6.63 8.11 6.83
C TYR A 62 5.96 9.31 7.51
N LEU A 63 6.21 9.50 8.80
CA LEU A 63 5.72 10.65 9.56
C LEU A 63 6.31 11.96 9.03
N GLY A 64 7.61 12.01 8.76
CA GLY A 64 8.30 13.18 8.23
C GLY A 64 7.76 13.59 6.86
N ILE A 65 7.49 12.63 5.98
CA ILE A 65 6.88 12.86 4.68
C ILE A 65 5.44 13.39 4.85
N ALA A 66 4.64 12.78 5.74
CA ALA A 66 3.27 13.22 6.02
C ALA A 66 3.22 14.66 6.59
N VAL A 67 4.10 14.98 7.55
CA VAL A 67 4.19 16.32 8.15
C VAL A 67 4.69 17.35 7.14
N ARG A 68 5.74 17.03 6.39
CA ARG A 68 6.26 17.91 5.33
C ARG A 68 5.19 18.21 4.28
N TRP A 69 4.43 17.20 3.88
CA TRP A 69 3.32 17.37 2.94
C TRP A 69 2.23 18.28 3.51
N SER A 70 1.86 18.06 4.78
CA SER A 70 0.89 18.92 5.48
C SER A 70 1.33 20.39 5.56
N TRP A 71 2.63 20.65 5.73
CA TRP A 71 3.16 22.02 5.85
C TRP A 71 3.41 22.73 4.52
N ILE A 72 3.91 22.04 3.49
CA ILE A 72 4.21 22.65 2.19
C ILE A 72 2.91 23.09 1.49
N ASN A 73 1.82 22.35 1.68
CA ASN A 73 0.54 22.60 1.04
C ASN A 73 -0.38 23.58 1.80
N LYS A 74 0.15 24.46 2.67
CA LYS A 74 -0.65 25.50 3.34
C LYS A 74 -1.45 26.42 2.38
N LYS A 75 -1.10 26.46 1.09
CA LYS A 75 -1.85 27.21 0.05
C LYS A 75 -2.96 26.41 -0.63
N THR A 76 -3.01 25.08 -0.49
CA THR A 76 -4.11 24.25 -0.99
C THR A 76 -4.99 23.86 0.21
N ASN A 77 -6.24 24.36 0.23
CA ASN A 77 -7.21 24.18 1.32
C ASN A 77 -7.74 22.71 1.46
N GLY A 78 -6.88 21.70 1.35
CA GLY A 78 -7.25 20.29 1.21
C GLY A 78 -6.52 19.29 2.11
N CYS A 79 -5.66 19.73 3.04
CA CYS A 79 -4.72 18.92 3.84
C CYS A 79 -5.15 17.47 4.21
N TRP A 80 -6.37 17.25 4.71
CA TRP A 80 -6.89 15.90 5.03
C TRP A 80 -7.85 15.35 3.97
N ARG A 81 -8.57 16.21 3.25
CA ARG A 81 -9.47 15.81 2.15
C ARG A 81 -8.71 15.15 0.99
N GLU A 82 -7.50 15.64 0.76
CA GLU A 82 -6.51 15.13 -0.20
C GLU A 82 -6.10 13.68 0.13
N MET A 83 -5.88 13.37 1.41
CA MET A 83 -5.58 12.00 1.87
C MET A 83 -6.81 11.09 1.90
N LEU A 84 -8.00 11.63 2.19
CA LEU A 84 -9.27 10.88 2.23
C LEU A 84 -9.91 10.64 0.86
N GLY A 85 -9.27 11.08 -0.23
CA GLY A 85 -9.75 10.82 -1.60
C GLY A 85 -11.00 11.62 -2.00
N LEU A 86 -11.23 12.78 -1.40
CA LEU A 86 -12.42 13.62 -1.65
C LEU A 86 -12.24 14.52 -2.88
N TYR A 87 -11.95 13.89 -4.03
CA TYR A 87 -11.74 14.47 -5.37
C TYR A 87 -12.99 15.16 -5.91
N LYS A 88 -12.81 16.38 -6.43
CA LYS A 88 -13.87 17.14 -7.12
C LYS A 88 -13.73 17.08 -8.64
N ASP A 89 -12.50 16.93 -9.10
CA ASP A 89 -12.20 16.77 -10.51
C ASP A 89 -12.66 15.39 -11.01
N GLU A 90 -13.35 15.36 -12.15
CA GLU A 90 -13.99 14.15 -12.65
C GLU A 90 -12.94 13.11 -13.09
N PHE A 91 -11.86 13.55 -13.72
CA PHE A 91 -10.76 12.67 -14.11
C PHE A 91 -10.08 12.05 -12.88
N THR A 92 -9.69 12.87 -11.92
CA THR A 92 -9.02 12.39 -10.69
C THR A 92 -9.91 11.45 -9.87
N LEU A 93 -11.22 11.72 -9.83
CA LEU A 93 -12.20 10.87 -9.16
C LEU A 93 -12.38 9.52 -9.87
N GLN A 94 -12.49 9.53 -11.21
CA GLN A 94 -12.57 8.30 -12.00
C GLN A 94 -11.30 7.46 -11.85
N ALA A 95 -10.13 8.11 -11.83
CA ALA A 95 -8.87 7.42 -11.67
C ALA A 95 -8.78 6.70 -10.32
N TYR A 96 -9.09 7.42 -9.25
CA TYR A 96 -9.16 6.85 -7.90
C TYR A 96 -10.15 5.68 -7.81
N ARG A 97 -11.36 5.80 -8.38
CA ARG A 97 -12.36 4.72 -8.38
C ARG A 97 -11.89 3.49 -9.13
N LYS A 98 -11.30 3.65 -10.32
CA LYS A 98 -10.74 2.53 -11.09
C LYS A 98 -9.63 1.83 -10.31
N ALA A 99 -8.75 2.59 -9.65
CA ALA A 99 -7.71 2.03 -8.79
C ALA A 99 -8.28 1.23 -7.60
N CYS A 100 -9.32 1.76 -6.92
CA CYS A 100 -10.01 1.03 -5.85
C CYS A 100 -10.66 -0.27 -6.34
N VAL A 101 -11.36 -0.25 -7.48
CA VAL A 101 -12.02 -1.44 -8.05
C VAL A 101 -11.00 -2.49 -8.47
N PHE A 102 -9.88 -2.07 -9.09
CA PHE A 102 -8.80 -2.97 -9.45
C PHE A 102 -8.17 -3.62 -8.21
N SER A 103 -7.88 -2.82 -7.18
CA SER A 103 -7.31 -3.31 -5.93
C SER A 103 -8.23 -4.30 -5.22
N LEU A 104 -9.54 -4.00 -5.16
CA LEU A 104 -10.54 -4.90 -4.60
C LEU A 104 -10.60 -6.22 -5.37
N SER A 105 -10.56 -6.16 -6.71
CA SER A 105 -10.55 -7.35 -7.57
C SER A 105 -9.33 -8.24 -7.29
N VAL A 106 -8.14 -7.64 -7.10
CA VAL A 106 -6.91 -8.37 -6.75
C VAL A 106 -7.03 -9.04 -5.39
N VAL A 107 -7.61 -8.37 -4.39
CA VAL A 107 -7.85 -8.96 -3.06
C VAL A 107 -8.81 -10.14 -3.14
N ILE A 108 -9.93 -10.00 -3.86
CA ILE A 108 -10.91 -11.07 -4.03
C ILE A 108 -10.26 -12.27 -4.73
N ALA A 109 -9.49 -12.03 -5.80
CA ALA A 109 -8.76 -13.09 -6.49
C ALA A 109 -7.76 -13.81 -5.57
N ALA A 110 -6.99 -13.05 -4.78
CA ALA A 110 -6.05 -13.60 -3.81
C ALA A 110 -6.76 -14.39 -2.69
N GLN A 111 -7.90 -13.91 -2.20
CA GLN A 111 -8.72 -14.59 -1.21
C GLN A 111 -9.27 -15.91 -1.75
N MET A 112 -9.82 -15.90 -2.98
CA MET A 112 -10.31 -17.10 -3.64
C MET A 112 -9.19 -18.13 -3.82
N PHE A 113 -8.01 -17.69 -4.24
CA PHE A 113 -6.84 -18.55 -4.37
C PHE A 113 -6.40 -19.14 -3.01
N GLY A 114 -6.38 -18.32 -1.95
CA GLY A 114 -6.09 -18.76 -0.59
C GLY A 114 -7.10 -19.80 -0.07
N LEU A 115 -8.39 -19.61 -0.33
CA LEU A 115 -9.44 -20.57 0.03
C LEU A 115 -9.27 -21.91 -0.69
N ILE A 116 -8.93 -21.88 -1.99
CA ILE A 116 -8.67 -23.10 -2.76
C ILE A 116 -7.46 -23.82 -2.17
N LEU A 117 -6.33 -23.14 -1.96
CA LEU A 117 -5.13 -23.75 -1.39
C LEU A 117 -5.38 -24.34 0.01
N GLY A 118 -6.07 -23.60 0.89
CA GLY A 118 -6.41 -24.05 2.24
C GLY A 118 -7.35 -25.26 2.27
N ALA A 119 -8.21 -25.43 1.26
CA ALA A 119 -9.03 -26.62 1.13
C ALA A 119 -8.22 -27.88 0.79
N TYR A 120 -7.08 -27.72 0.09
CA TYR A 120 -6.19 -28.82 -0.30
C TYR A 120 -5.04 -29.09 0.68
N SER A 121 -4.68 -28.15 1.56
CA SER A 121 -3.41 -28.18 2.32
C SER A 121 -3.45 -28.73 3.75
N ARG A 122 -4.51 -29.44 4.16
CA ARG A 122 -4.68 -29.93 5.54
C ARG A 122 -3.42 -30.67 6.04
N GLY A 123 -2.71 -30.06 7.00
CA GLY A 123 -1.57 -30.67 7.71
C GLY A 123 -0.19 -30.34 7.15
N SER A 124 -0.03 -29.28 6.36
CA SER A 124 1.27 -28.87 5.81
C SER A 124 1.93 -27.73 6.60
N LEU A 125 3.25 -27.57 6.47
CA LEU A 125 4.05 -26.43 6.98
C LEU A 125 3.45 -25.05 6.62
N LEU A 126 2.60 -24.97 5.58
CA LEU A 126 1.87 -23.77 5.21
C LEU A 126 0.85 -23.33 6.27
N ASP A 127 0.19 -24.26 6.98
CA ASP A 127 -0.76 -23.91 8.06
C ASP A 127 -0.04 -23.27 9.26
N GLU A 128 1.20 -23.70 9.53
CA GLU A 128 2.01 -23.18 10.63
C GLU A 128 2.69 -21.85 10.27
N ALA A 129 3.04 -21.66 8.99
CA ALA A 129 3.65 -20.45 8.47
C ALA A 129 2.64 -19.32 8.15
N LEU A 130 1.38 -19.62 7.88
CA LEU A 130 0.35 -18.63 7.52
C LEU A 130 -0.54 -18.24 8.72
N SER A 131 0.05 -17.54 9.68
CA SER A 131 -0.76 -16.87 10.72
C SER A 131 -1.71 -15.82 10.10
N LEU A 132 -2.85 -15.57 10.74
CA LEU A 132 -3.81 -14.52 10.34
C LEU A 132 -3.13 -13.16 10.12
N GLY A 133 -2.10 -12.86 10.92
CA GLY A 133 -1.31 -11.64 10.77
C GLY A 133 -0.49 -11.59 9.48
N ILE A 134 0.10 -12.70 9.04
CA ILE A 134 0.86 -12.78 7.78
C ILE A 134 -0.09 -12.69 6.58
N VAL A 135 -1.23 -13.40 6.64
CA VAL A 135 -2.28 -13.32 5.61
C VAL A 135 -2.81 -11.89 5.46
N SER A 136 -3.06 -11.21 6.58
CA SER A 136 -3.49 -9.80 6.58
C SER A 136 -2.43 -8.89 5.95
N MET A 137 -1.15 -9.10 6.27
CA MET A 137 -0.05 -8.35 5.66
C MET A 137 0.05 -8.60 4.15
N ILE A 138 -0.10 -9.86 3.70
CA ILE A 138 -0.11 -10.22 2.27
C ILE A 138 -1.22 -9.47 1.54
N PHE A 139 -2.43 -9.44 2.08
CA PHE A 139 -3.52 -8.67 1.48
C PHE A 139 -3.23 -7.18 1.44
N LEU A 140 -2.69 -6.60 2.52
CA LEU A 140 -2.31 -5.18 2.54
C LEU A 140 -1.23 -4.87 1.48
N THR A 141 -0.23 -5.74 1.32
CA THR A 141 0.80 -5.60 0.30
C THR A 141 0.23 -5.69 -1.12
N LEU A 142 -0.58 -6.72 -1.41
CA LEU A 142 -1.18 -6.90 -2.74
C LEU A 142 -2.12 -5.75 -3.11
N THR A 143 -2.98 -5.34 -2.18
CA THR A 143 -3.90 -4.21 -2.35
C THR A 143 -3.11 -2.93 -2.59
N GLY A 144 -2.08 -2.67 -1.79
CA GLY A 144 -1.30 -1.45 -1.89
C GLY A 144 -0.53 -1.34 -3.21
N PHE A 145 0.05 -2.43 -3.69
CA PHE A 145 0.68 -2.46 -5.01
C PHE A 145 -0.33 -2.30 -6.14
N ALA A 146 -1.45 -3.03 -6.12
CA ALA A 146 -2.48 -2.92 -7.13
C ALA A 146 -3.03 -1.49 -7.23
N PHE A 147 -3.26 -0.84 -6.08
CA PHE A 147 -3.73 0.53 -6.01
C PHE A 147 -2.70 1.51 -6.58
N SER A 148 -1.47 1.42 -6.10
CA SER A 148 -0.37 2.30 -6.52
C SER A 148 -0.11 2.19 -8.02
N LEU A 149 0.04 0.97 -8.54
CA LEU A 149 0.29 0.72 -9.96
C LEU A 149 -0.87 1.20 -10.84
N SER A 150 -2.11 1.00 -10.40
CA SER A 150 -3.29 1.42 -11.17
C SER A 150 -3.36 2.94 -11.31
N ILE A 151 -3.05 3.69 -10.26
CA ILE A 151 -2.97 5.16 -10.33
C ILE A 151 -1.84 5.59 -11.27
N TRP A 152 -0.64 5.00 -11.14
CA TRP A 152 0.49 5.33 -12.01
C TRP A 152 0.20 5.06 -13.47
N TRP A 153 -0.49 3.96 -13.77
CA TRP A 153 -0.90 3.62 -15.12
C TRP A 153 -1.85 4.68 -15.69
N GLN A 154 -2.91 5.02 -14.96
CA GLN A 154 -3.93 5.96 -15.44
C GLN A 154 -3.40 7.38 -15.61
N LEU A 155 -2.49 7.80 -14.72
CA LEU A 155 -1.82 9.09 -14.84
C LEU A 155 -0.81 9.12 -15.99
N ARG A 156 -0.23 7.97 -16.36
CA ARG A 156 0.61 7.87 -17.55
C ARG A 156 -0.22 7.96 -18.83
N GLU A 157 -1.40 7.35 -18.87
CA GLU A 157 -2.29 7.45 -20.03
C GLU A 157 -2.73 8.91 -20.27
N SER A 158 -3.05 9.66 -19.22
CA SER A 158 -3.42 11.08 -19.36
C SER A 158 -2.27 11.99 -19.79
N ASP A 159 -1.03 11.68 -19.44
CA ASP A 159 0.13 12.50 -19.82
C ASP A 159 0.52 12.29 -21.31
N ASN A 160 -0.05 11.28 -21.99
CA ASN A 160 0.23 10.96 -23.40
C ASN A 160 -0.90 11.37 -24.38
N GLU A 161 -2.03 11.89 -23.86
CA GLU A 161 -3.13 12.50 -24.64
C GLU A 161 -2.94 14.01 -24.75
#